data_AF-A0A2I0PCS3-F1
#
_entry.id   AF-A0A2I0PCS3-F1
#
_cell.length_a   1.000
_cell.length_b   1.000
_cell.length_c   1.000
_cell.angle_alpha   90.00
_cell.angle_beta   90.00
_cell.angle_gamma   90.00
#
_symmetry.space_group_name_H-M   'P 1'
#
loop_
_entity.id
_entity.type
_entity.pdbx_description
1 polymer ?
#
loop_
_entity_poly.entity_id
_entity_poly.type
_entity_poly.pdbx_seq_one_letter_code
_entity_poly.pdbx_strand_id
1 'polypeptide(L)'
;MGKQELIAGVKERSSQISNNLKSWSKFEWVLFFVIIPLLLFVVFLLPQNVKDVYLIFNTTEIFQVHTIILHAYTHSTFDHLIGNVTFYIFVLAVIFLFENDKKRFWILMGCAFLLVPVINAVFTFIFWNFLNKDTTSQGFSGIAATLSAYALMAFIFWGLHDVMPMFRNTTKLKGREYIGYTVMCVLLAIVIGCIILFGFQLGQFISGENVVSNGIAHFSGFIVGLLVLFLYDILQEDRIINFDVMFAISILMGLYMYIPYLQKLITVVNLGGI
;
A
#
# COMPACT_ATOMS: atom_id res chain seq x y z
N MET A 1 -19.65 28.20 11.30
CA MET A 1 -20.32 27.44 10.24
C MET A 1 -21.75 27.15 10.69
N GLY A 2 -22.75 27.55 9.91
CA GLY A 2 -24.16 27.31 10.25
C GLY A 2 -24.56 25.85 10.05
N LYS A 3 -25.59 25.37 10.76
CA LYS A 3 -26.13 23.99 10.62
C LYS A 3 -26.46 23.64 9.16
N GLN A 4 -26.95 24.61 8.37
CA GLN A 4 -27.28 24.42 6.95
C GLN A 4 -26.04 24.19 6.07
N GLU A 5 -24.94 24.92 6.32
CA GLU A 5 -23.67 24.74 5.60
C GLU A 5 -23.08 23.35 5.86
N LEU A 6 -23.15 22.88 7.12
CA LEU A 6 -22.70 21.53 7.47
C LEU A 6 -23.50 20.45 6.74
N ILE A 7 -24.83 20.57 6.69
CA ILE A 7 -25.71 19.63 5.99
C ILE A 7 -25.43 19.64 4.48
N ALA A 8 -25.25 20.83 3.89
CA ALA A 8 -24.92 20.97 2.48
C ALA A 8 -23.58 20.29 2.13
N GLY A 9 -22.54 20.54 2.94
CA GLY A 9 -21.23 19.91 2.76
C GLY A 9 -21.29 18.37 2.85
N VAL A 10 -21.99 17.83 3.85
CA VAL A 10 -22.18 16.36 3.96
C VAL A 10 -22.88 15.78 2.74
N LYS A 11 -23.92 16.44 2.24
CA LYS A 11 -24.65 16.00 1.04
C LYS A 11 -23.77 16.02 -0.21
N GLU A 12 -22.95 17.06 -0.36
CA GLU A 12 -21.97 17.15 -1.45
C GLU A 12 -20.95 16.01 -1.39
N ARG A 13 -20.37 15.74 -0.21
CA ARG A 13 -19.40 14.66 -0.03
C ARG A 13 -19.99 13.28 -0.31
N SER A 14 -21.23 13.04 0.11
CA SER A 14 -21.95 11.80 -0.21
C SER A 14 -22.22 11.66 -1.71
N SER A 15 -22.56 12.77 -2.39
CA SER A 15 -22.73 12.81 -3.84
C SER A 15 -21.44 12.47 -4.57
N GLN A 16 -20.29 12.99 -4.11
CA GLN A 16 -18.97 12.65 -4.66
C GLN A 16 -18.69 11.14 -4.61
N ILE A 17 -18.96 10.47 -3.49
CA ILE A 17 -18.80 9.00 -3.37
C ILE A 17 -19.70 8.28 -4.38
N SER A 18 -20.97 8.68 -4.49
CA SER A 18 -21.90 8.10 -5.47
C SER A 18 -21.42 8.27 -6.90
N ASN A 19 -20.89 9.44 -7.23
CA ASN A 19 -20.35 9.75 -8.55
C ASN A 19 -19.08 8.95 -8.83
N ASN A 20 -18.17 8.84 -7.87
CA ASN A 20 -16.96 8.02 -7.99
C ASN A 20 -17.33 6.56 -8.29
N LEU A 21 -18.23 5.96 -7.50
CA LEU A 21 -18.69 4.58 -7.73
C LEU A 21 -19.28 4.36 -9.13
N LYS A 22 -20.06 5.33 -9.63
CA LYS A 22 -20.65 5.28 -10.97
C LYS A 22 -19.65 5.54 -12.10
N SER A 23 -18.53 6.18 -11.80
CA SER A 23 -17.47 6.48 -12.78
C SER A 23 -16.68 5.23 -13.20
N TRP A 24 -16.74 4.14 -12.43
CA TRP A 24 -16.10 2.87 -12.76
C TRP A 24 -16.86 2.12 -13.84
N SER A 25 -16.12 1.75 -14.89
CA SER A 25 -16.64 0.92 -15.96
C SER A 25 -16.96 -0.48 -15.44
N LYS A 26 -17.91 -1.16 -16.09
CA LYS A 26 -18.21 -2.57 -15.77
C LYS A 26 -16.99 -3.46 -15.89
N PHE A 27 -16.12 -3.17 -16.85
CA PHE A 27 -14.86 -3.88 -17.04
C PHE A 27 -13.95 -3.75 -15.81
N GLU A 28 -13.76 -2.55 -15.27
CA GLU A 28 -12.95 -2.33 -14.06
C GLU A 28 -13.52 -3.10 -12.85
N TRP A 29 -14.85 -3.04 -12.64
CA TRP A 29 -15.50 -3.81 -11.59
C TRP A 29 -15.23 -5.32 -11.71
N VAL A 30 -15.44 -5.88 -12.91
CA VAL A 30 -15.24 -7.32 -13.15
C VAL A 30 -13.76 -7.70 -13.03
N LEU A 31 -12.85 -6.90 -13.59
CA LEU A 31 -11.42 -7.18 -13.54
C LEU A 31 -10.90 -7.27 -12.11
N PHE A 32 -11.18 -6.23 -11.31
CA PHE A 32 -10.57 -6.09 -9.98
C PHE A 32 -11.30 -6.88 -8.89
N PHE A 33 -12.63 -7.04 -8.96
CA PHE A 33 -13.38 -7.76 -7.93
C PHE A 33 -13.68 -9.23 -8.26
N VAL A 34 -13.50 -9.66 -9.52
CA VAL A 34 -13.82 -11.04 -9.93
C VAL A 34 -12.60 -11.72 -10.55
N ILE A 35 -12.04 -11.16 -11.63
CA ILE A 35 -10.99 -11.85 -12.40
C ILE A 35 -9.72 -12.03 -11.55
N ILE A 36 -9.21 -10.97 -10.92
CA ILE A 36 -7.97 -11.06 -10.13
C ILE A 36 -8.12 -12.03 -8.94
N PRO A 37 -9.17 -11.94 -8.10
CA PRO A 37 -9.41 -12.94 -7.05
C PRO A 37 -9.50 -14.37 -7.61
N LEU A 38 -10.25 -14.57 -8.69
CA LEU A 38 -10.39 -15.89 -9.31
C LEU A 38 -9.05 -16.46 -9.78
N LEU A 39 -8.18 -15.63 -10.38
CA LEU A 39 -6.83 -16.04 -10.78
C LEU A 39 -6.00 -16.52 -9.57
N LEU A 40 -6.08 -15.83 -8.43
CA LEU A 40 -5.40 -16.28 -7.20
C LEU A 40 -5.92 -17.64 -6.72
N PHE A 41 -7.22 -17.88 -6.79
CA PHE A 41 -7.80 -19.20 -6.48
C PHE A 41 -7.34 -20.28 -7.47
N VAL A 42 -7.27 -19.98 -8.77
CA VAL A 42 -6.76 -20.92 -9.77
C VAL A 42 -5.31 -21.30 -9.50
N VAL A 43 -4.45 -20.33 -9.20
CA VAL A 43 -3.04 -20.58 -8.83
C VAL A 43 -2.94 -21.40 -7.55
N PHE A 44 -3.78 -21.12 -6.55
CA PHE A 44 -3.80 -21.86 -5.28
C PHE A 44 -4.11 -23.36 -5.47
N LEU A 45 -5.03 -23.69 -6.38
CA LEU A 45 -5.45 -25.06 -6.68
C LEU A 45 -4.39 -25.90 -7.41
N LEU A 46 -3.30 -25.29 -7.88
CA LEU A 46 -2.19 -26.04 -8.47
C LEU A 46 -1.53 -26.95 -7.43
N PRO A 47 -1.04 -28.14 -7.82
CA PRO A 47 -0.31 -29.03 -6.93
C PRO A 47 0.90 -28.34 -6.28
N GLN A 48 1.16 -28.63 -5.00
CA GLN A 48 2.21 -27.95 -4.24
C GLN A 48 3.60 -28.13 -4.88
N ASN A 49 3.92 -29.31 -5.41
CA ASN A 49 5.17 -29.57 -6.12
C ASN A 49 5.34 -28.71 -7.38
N VAL A 50 4.25 -28.32 -8.06
CA VAL A 50 4.30 -27.38 -9.18
C VAL A 50 4.58 -25.97 -8.68
N LYS A 51 3.94 -25.58 -7.57
CA LYS A 51 4.15 -24.26 -6.94
C LYS A 51 5.60 -24.09 -6.46
N ASP A 52 6.15 -25.10 -5.78
CA ASP A 52 7.51 -25.08 -5.25
C ASP A 52 8.57 -24.89 -6.33
N VAL A 53 8.36 -25.49 -7.51
CA VAL A 53 9.33 -25.45 -8.62
C VAL A 53 9.20 -24.20 -9.49
N TYR A 54 7.97 -23.72 -9.72
CA TYR A 54 7.71 -22.72 -10.76
C TYR A 54 7.15 -21.39 -10.26
N LEU A 55 6.65 -21.33 -9.03
CA LEU A 55 5.84 -20.19 -8.60
C LEU A 55 6.37 -19.55 -7.32
N ILE A 56 6.88 -20.34 -6.38
CA ILE A 56 7.42 -19.85 -5.12
C ILE A 56 8.84 -19.33 -5.33
N PHE A 57 9.14 -18.16 -4.78
CA PHE A 57 10.47 -17.58 -4.86
C PHE A 57 11.36 -18.19 -3.78
N ASN A 58 12.47 -18.82 -4.16
CA ASN A 58 13.49 -19.36 -3.26
C ASN A 58 14.74 -18.49 -3.31
N THR A 59 15.22 -18.01 -2.14
CA THR A 59 16.38 -17.12 -2.07
C THR A 59 17.69 -17.79 -2.50
N THR A 60 17.76 -19.12 -2.56
CA THR A 60 18.93 -19.85 -3.06
C THR A 60 18.94 -20.03 -4.59
N GLU A 61 17.82 -19.75 -5.27
CA GLU A 61 17.64 -20.04 -6.70
C GLU A 61 17.27 -18.77 -7.51
N ILE A 62 17.99 -17.66 -7.26
CA ILE A 62 17.68 -16.33 -7.82
C ILE A 62 17.61 -16.25 -9.35
N PHE A 63 18.22 -17.19 -10.07
CA PHE A 63 18.22 -17.23 -11.53
C PHE A 63 16.89 -17.74 -12.11
N GLN A 64 15.98 -18.24 -11.29
CA GLN A 64 14.62 -18.57 -11.70
C GLN A 64 13.76 -17.31 -11.83
N VAL A 65 14.04 -16.50 -12.85
CA VAL A 65 13.43 -15.17 -13.03
C VAL A 65 11.90 -15.16 -13.06
N HIS A 66 11.26 -16.26 -13.41
CA HIS A 66 9.81 -16.38 -13.44
C HIS A 66 9.20 -16.38 -12.02
N THR A 67 9.89 -16.96 -11.03
CA THR A 67 9.42 -16.98 -9.64
C THR A 67 9.47 -15.60 -8.98
N ILE A 68 10.34 -14.69 -9.45
CA ILE A 68 10.46 -13.29 -8.99
C ILE A 68 9.15 -12.50 -9.13
N ILE A 69 8.32 -12.83 -10.11
CA ILE A 69 7.01 -12.20 -10.29
C ILE A 69 5.89 -13.10 -9.75
N LEU A 70 5.94 -14.39 -10.05
CA LEU A 70 4.84 -15.32 -9.78
C LEU A 70 4.64 -15.62 -8.29
N HIS A 71 5.66 -15.43 -7.45
CA HIS A 71 5.54 -15.66 -6.00
C HIS A 71 4.47 -14.80 -5.36
N ALA A 72 4.30 -13.57 -5.84
CA ALA A 72 3.31 -12.64 -5.32
C ALA A 72 1.87 -13.11 -5.57
N TYR A 73 1.65 -14.09 -6.45
CA TYR A 73 0.33 -14.62 -6.80
C TYR A 73 0.07 -16.01 -6.24
N THR A 74 1.00 -16.53 -5.43
CA THR A 74 1.02 -17.92 -4.99
C THR A 74 0.79 -18.05 -3.50
N HIS A 75 0.02 -19.07 -3.11
CA HIS A 75 -0.25 -19.39 -1.71
C HIS A 75 -0.21 -20.91 -1.48
N SER A 76 0.41 -21.34 -0.39
CA SER A 76 0.41 -22.74 0.06
C SER A 76 -0.73 -23.08 1.01
N THR A 77 -1.32 -22.11 1.70
CA THR A 77 -2.38 -22.33 2.69
C THR A 77 -3.64 -21.52 2.38
N PHE A 78 -4.80 -22.10 2.69
CA PHE A 78 -6.09 -21.48 2.42
C PHE A 78 -6.30 -20.20 3.25
N ASP A 79 -5.94 -20.22 4.53
CA ASP A 79 -6.08 -19.06 5.41
C ASP A 79 -5.26 -17.86 4.91
N HIS A 80 -4.04 -18.12 4.41
CA HIS A 80 -3.19 -17.08 3.84
C HIS A 80 -3.77 -16.51 2.53
N LEU A 81 -4.39 -17.35 1.69
CA LEU A 81 -5.09 -16.90 0.49
C LEU A 81 -6.30 -16.03 0.85
N ILE A 82 -7.21 -16.53 1.70
CA ILE A 82 -8.45 -15.84 2.06
C ILE A 82 -8.17 -14.52 2.76
N GLY A 83 -7.19 -14.48 3.67
CA GLY A 83 -6.78 -13.25 4.33
C GLY A 83 -6.34 -12.18 3.33
N ASN A 84 -5.51 -12.57 2.36
CA ASN A 84 -5.04 -11.65 1.32
C ASN A 84 -6.15 -11.20 0.36
N VAL A 85 -7.00 -12.12 -0.12
CA VAL A 85 -8.12 -11.80 -1.02
C VAL A 85 -9.13 -10.88 -0.34
N THR A 86 -9.49 -11.18 0.92
CA THR A 86 -10.44 -10.36 1.69
C THR A 86 -9.90 -8.96 1.89
N PHE A 87 -8.64 -8.84 2.31
CA PHE A 87 -8.00 -7.55 2.52
C PHE A 87 -7.87 -6.77 1.21
N TYR A 88 -7.48 -7.42 0.12
CA TYR A 88 -7.44 -6.84 -1.22
C TYR A 88 -8.79 -6.26 -1.66
N ILE A 89 -9.88 -7.04 -1.53
CA ILE A 89 -11.24 -6.61 -1.90
C ILE A 89 -11.67 -5.41 -1.05
N PHE A 90 -11.41 -5.45 0.25
CA PHE A 90 -11.72 -4.34 1.16
C PHE A 90 -10.98 -3.06 0.75
N VAL A 91 -9.68 -3.14 0.52
CA VAL A 91 -8.84 -2.01 0.11
C VAL A 91 -9.27 -1.46 -1.25
N LEU A 92 -9.60 -2.32 -2.21
CA LEU A 92 -10.15 -1.89 -3.50
C LEU A 92 -11.49 -1.19 -3.37
N ALA A 93 -12.38 -1.65 -2.49
CA ALA A 93 -13.65 -0.97 -2.25
C ALA A 93 -13.41 0.46 -1.76
N VAL A 94 -12.45 0.66 -0.85
CA VAL A 94 -12.04 2.00 -0.38
C VAL A 94 -11.51 2.85 -1.54
N ILE A 95 -10.65 2.30 -2.41
CA ILE A 95 -10.15 3.01 -3.59
C ILE A 95 -11.30 3.42 -4.51
N PHE A 96 -12.23 2.51 -4.82
CA PHE A 96 -13.35 2.80 -5.73
C PHE A 96 -14.33 3.84 -5.16
N LEU A 97 -14.43 3.94 -3.83
CA LEU A 97 -15.23 4.96 -3.16
C LEU A 97 -14.62 6.36 -3.27
N PHE A 98 -13.30 6.48 -3.11
CA PHE A 98 -12.65 7.78 -2.90
C PHE A 98 -11.81 8.28 -4.06
N GLU A 99 -11.29 7.40 -4.91
CA GLU A 99 -10.50 7.79 -6.08
C GLU A 99 -11.38 8.33 -7.21
N ASN A 100 -10.95 9.46 -7.78
CA ASN A 100 -11.59 10.16 -8.89
C ASN A 100 -10.66 10.34 -10.11
N ASP A 101 -9.36 10.11 -9.98
CA ASP A 101 -8.36 10.12 -11.05
C ASP A 101 -8.09 8.68 -11.54
N LYS A 102 -8.70 8.33 -12.68
CA LYS A 102 -8.52 7.04 -13.35
C LYS A 102 -7.10 6.80 -13.83
N LYS A 103 -6.40 7.85 -14.28
CA LYS A 103 -5.05 7.73 -14.81
C LYS A 103 -4.09 7.36 -13.68
N ARG A 104 -4.21 8.04 -12.53
CA ARG A 104 -3.47 7.71 -11.31
C ARG A 104 -3.72 6.26 -10.88
N PHE A 105 -4.99 5.86 -10.85
CA PHE A 105 -5.38 4.49 -10.53
C PHE A 105 -4.69 3.47 -11.42
N TRP A 106 -4.80 3.61 -12.75
CA TRP A 106 -4.24 2.62 -13.68
C TRP A 106 -2.72 2.53 -13.62
N ILE A 107 -2.02 3.65 -13.45
CA ILE A 107 -0.56 3.65 -13.26
C ILE A 107 -0.20 2.89 -11.98
N LEU A 108 -0.89 3.18 -10.89
CA LEU A 108 -0.63 2.52 -9.62
C LEU A 108 -0.95 1.03 -9.68
N MET A 109 -2.04 0.62 -10.33
CA MET A 109 -2.33 -0.81 -10.55
C MET A 109 -1.22 -1.46 -11.38
N GLY A 110 -0.76 -0.83 -12.47
CA GLY A 110 0.37 -1.34 -13.24
C GLY A 110 1.62 -1.55 -12.39
N CYS A 111 1.99 -0.56 -11.57
CA CYS A 111 3.11 -0.68 -10.64
C CYS A 111 2.87 -1.75 -9.57
N ALA A 112 1.68 -1.82 -8.99
CA ALA A 112 1.35 -2.77 -7.94
C ALA A 112 1.43 -4.22 -8.43
N PHE A 113 0.95 -4.52 -9.64
CA PHE A 113 0.95 -5.90 -10.15
C PHE A 113 2.27 -6.30 -10.82
N LEU A 114 3.04 -5.35 -11.37
CA LEU A 114 4.27 -5.68 -12.11
C LEU A 114 5.56 -5.37 -11.33
N LEU A 115 5.63 -4.20 -10.70
CA LEU A 115 6.86 -3.72 -10.07
C LEU A 115 7.01 -4.22 -8.63
N VAL A 116 5.93 -4.24 -7.85
CA VAL A 116 5.98 -4.65 -6.43
C VAL A 116 6.45 -6.09 -6.24
N PRO A 117 6.03 -7.10 -7.05
CA PRO A 117 6.57 -8.45 -6.93
C PRO A 117 8.10 -8.52 -7.06
N VAL A 118 8.65 -7.76 -8.01
CA VAL A 118 10.09 -7.68 -8.26
C VAL A 118 10.80 -7.03 -7.08
N ILE A 119 10.29 -5.89 -6.61
CA ILE A 119 10.87 -5.19 -5.45
C ILE A 119 10.84 -6.10 -4.22
N ASN A 120 9.71 -6.77 -3.96
CA ASN A 120 9.60 -7.67 -2.82
C ASN A 120 10.59 -8.82 -2.90
N ALA A 121 10.76 -9.47 -4.06
CA ALA A 121 11.75 -10.53 -4.23
C ALA A 121 13.18 -10.02 -3.96
N VAL A 122 13.54 -8.82 -4.46
CA VAL A 122 14.85 -8.20 -4.22
C VAL A 122 15.06 -7.92 -2.73
N PHE A 123 14.09 -7.31 -2.05
CA PHE A 123 14.19 -7.01 -0.62
C PHE A 123 14.25 -8.28 0.24
N THR A 124 13.43 -9.28 -0.07
CA THR A 124 13.50 -10.62 0.54
C THR A 124 14.89 -11.20 0.36
N PHE A 125 15.42 -11.27 -0.87
CA PHE A 125 16.74 -11.83 -1.14
C PHE A 125 17.84 -11.11 -0.35
N ILE A 126 17.91 -9.78 -0.45
CA ILE A 126 18.94 -8.97 0.24
C ILE A 126 18.88 -9.22 1.75
N PHE A 127 17.68 -9.21 2.33
CA PHE A 127 17.52 -9.35 3.77
C PHE A 127 17.95 -10.73 4.26
N TRP A 128 17.48 -11.80 3.64
CA TRP A 128 17.77 -13.16 4.08
C TRP A 128 19.21 -13.59 3.78
N ASN A 129 19.77 -13.13 2.67
CA ASN A 129 21.19 -13.29 2.37
C ASN A 129 22.07 -12.57 3.40
N PHE A 130 21.70 -11.35 3.84
CA PHE A 130 22.42 -10.64 4.91
C PHE A 130 22.43 -11.42 6.24
N LEU A 131 21.38 -12.21 6.50
CA LEU A 131 21.29 -13.06 7.69
C LEU A 131 21.91 -14.46 7.49
N ASN A 132 22.45 -14.76 6.31
CA ASN A 132 22.93 -16.10 5.94
C ASN A 132 21.87 -17.19 6.21
N LYS A 133 20.63 -16.91 5.79
CA LYS A 133 19.49 -17.82 5.96
C LYS A 133 18.81 -18.03 4.63
N ASP A 134 18.46 -19.28 4.37
CA ASP A 134 17.66 -19.65 3.21
C ASP A 134 16.18 -19.53 3.55
N THR A 135 15.39 -19.03 2.61
CA THR A 135 13.94 -18.96 2.79
C THR A 135 13.21 -19.02 1.46
N THR A 136 11.90 -19.19 1.57
CA THR A 136 10.97 -19.06 0.44
C THR A 136 10.01 -17.91 0.71
N SER A 137 9.64 -17.17 -0.33
CA SER A 137 8.62 -16.13 -0.27
C SER A 137 7.49 -16.42 -1.23
N GLN A 138 6.28 -16.11 -0.78
CA GLN A 138 5.06 -16.20 -1.56
C GLN A 138 3.96 -15.35 -0.92
N GLY A 139 2.99 -14.94 -1.73
CA GLY A 139 1.76 -14.31 -1.28
C GLY A 139 1.52 -12.91 -1.83
N PHE A 140 0.24 -12.57 -1.92
CA PHE A 140 -0.28 -11.33 -2.51
C PHE A 140 -0.24 -10.12 -1.57
N SER A 141 0.27 -10.31 -0.36
CA SER A 141 0.19 -9.34 0.71
C SER A 141 1.00 -8.07 0.47
N GLY A 142 2.12 -8.16 -0.26
CA GLY A 142 2.87 -6.98 -0.67
C GLY A 142 2.10 -6.09 -1.65
N ILE A 143 1.38 -6.68 -2.61
CA ILE A 143 0.49 -5.95 -3.53
C ILE A 143 -0.65 -5.32 -2.73
N ALA A 144 -1.27 -6.08 -1.82
CA ALA A 144 -2.33 -5.56 -0.98
C ALA A 144 -1.85 -4.40 -0.08
N ALA A 145 -0.61 -4.44 0.43
CA ALA A 145 0.00 -3.35 1.18
C ALA A 145 0.23 -2.09 0.32
N THR A 146 0.70 -2.24 -0.93
CA THR A 146 0.77 -1.13 -1.90
C THR A 146 -0.60 -0.49 -2.12
N LEU A 147 -1.62 -1.31 -2.32
CA LEU A 147 -2.99 -0.81 -2.50
C LEU A 147 -3.54 -0.18 -1.22
N SER A 148 -3.10 -0.63 -0.04
CA SER A 148 -3.50 -0.04 1.24
C SER A 148 -2.94 1.36 1.41
N ALA A 149 -1.66 1.56 1.06
CA ALA A 149 -1.06 2.89 0.98
C ALA A 149 -1.85 3.78 0.02
N TYR A 150 -2.26 3.24 -1.12
CA TYR A 150 -3.05 3.98 -2.08
C TYR A 150 -4.46 4.33 -1.59
N ALA A 151 -5.18 3.38 -1.01
CA ALA A 151 -6.51 3.58 -0.45
C ALA A 151 -6.50 4.68 0.63
N LEU A 152 -5.46 4.69 1.46
CA LEU A 152 -5.22 5.74 2.44
C LEU A 152 -5.09 7.11 1.76
N MET A 153 -4.26 7.19 0.72
CA MET A 153 -4.04 8.46 0.01
C MET A 153 -5.28 8.93 -0.76
N ALA A 154 -6.02 8.02 -1.38
CA ALA A 154 -7.31 8.33 -2.01
C ALA A 154 -8.30 8.90 -0.98
N PHE A 155 -8.39 8.29 0.21
CA PHE A 155 -9.22 8.80 1.30
C PHE A 155 -8.77 10.18 1.78
N ILE A 156 -7.46 10.39 1.95
CA ILE A 156 -6.89 11.70 2.33
C ILE A 156 -7.22 12.75 1.27
N PHE A 157 -6.96 12.48 -0.01
CA PHE A 157 -7.23 13.42 -1.10
C PHE A 157 -8.71 13.74 -1.20
N TRP A 158 -9.57 12.74 -1.01
CA TRP A 158 -11.00 12.96 -0.91
C TRP A 158 -11.33 13.87 0.28
N GLY A 159 -10.90 13.55 1.49
CA GLY A 159 -11.20 14.35 2.69
C GLY A 159 -10.70 15.79 2.57
N LEU A 160 -9.53 15.99 1.96
CA LEU A 160 -8.89 17.28 1.79
C LEU A 160 -9.30 18.03 0.52
N HIS A 161 -10.17 17.48 -0.32
CA HIS A 161 -10.52 18.04 -1.63
C HIS A 161 -10.79 19.55 -1.61
N ASP A 162 -11.54 20.06 -0.63
CA ASP A 162 -11.94 21.47 -0.57
C ASP A 162 -10.80 22.41 -0.13
N VAL A 163 -9.78 21.86 0.53
CA VAL A 163 -8.60 22.60 0.98
C VAL A 163 -7.39 22.42 0.05
N MET A 164 -7.38 21.38 -0.80
CA MET A 164 -6.34 21.14 -1.81
C MET A 164 -6.05 22.35 -2.72
N PRO A 165 -7.04 23.12 -3.20
CA PRO A 165 -6.79 24.33 -3.99
C PRO A 165 -6.00 25.40 -3.24
N MET A 166 -6.14 25.48 -1.91
CA MET A 166 -5.36 26.40 -1.08
C MET A 166 -3.87 26.04 -1.07
N PHE A 167 -3.54 24.76 -1.30
CA PHE A 167 -2.17 24.26 -1.29
C PHE A 167 -1.43 24.51 -2.61
N ARG A 168 -2.15 24.71 -3.71
CA ARG A 168 -1.54 25.02 -5.02
C ARG A 168 -0.90 26.42 -5.08
N ASN A 169 -1.25 27.33 -4.16
CA ASN A 169 -0.79 28.73 -4.19
C ASN A 169 -0.17 29.18 -2.84
N THR A 170 0.75 28.38 -2.30
CA THR A 170 1.34 28.62 -0.98
C THR A 170 2.09 29.95 -0.85
N THR A 171 2.62 30.48 -1.95
CA THR A 171 3.25 31.82 -2.01
C THR A 171 2.27 32.97 -1.71
N LYS A 172 0.97 32.72 -1.80
CA LYS A 172 -0.09 33.70 -1.51
C LYS A 172 -0.69 33.55 -0.11
N LEU A 173 -0.45 32.44 0.59
CA LEU A 173 -0.97 32.22 1.93
C LEU A 173 -0.27 33.18 2.91
N LYS A 174 -1.04 33.98 3.66
CA LYS A 174 -0.49 34.91 4.65
C LYS A 174 -1.14 34.71 6.02
N GLY A 175 -0.34 34.91 7.07
CA GLY A 175 -0.82 34.91 8.45
C GLY A 175 -1.52 33.61 8.85
N ARG A 176 -2.83 33.71 9.15
CA ARG A 176 -3.63 32.60 9.69
C ARG A 176 -3.82 31.43 8.73
N GLU A 177 -3.87 31.69 7.42
CA GLU A 177 -4.06 30.66 6.40
C GLU A 177 -2.83 29.74 6.30
N TYR A 178 -1.63 30.33 6.39
CA TYR A 178 -0.37 29.58 6.41
C TYR A 178 -0.23 28.73 7.69
N ILE A 179 -0.69 29.24 8.84
CA ILE A 179 -0.70 28.48 10.09
C ILE A 179 -1.68 27.31 9.98
N GLY A 180 -2.91 27.55 9.50
CA GLY A 180 -3.91 26.48 9.29
C GLY A 180 -3.39 25.40 8.33
N TYR A 181 -2.74 25.82 7.24
CA TYR A 181 -2.05 24.94 6.30
C TYR A 181 -1.03 24.03 6.99
N THR A 182 -0.12 24.63 7.75
CA THR A 182 0.97 23.93 8.43
C THR A 182 0.43 22.92 9.44
N VAL A 183 -0.57 23.33 10.24
CA VAL A 183 -1.22 22.45 11.22
C VAL A 183 -1.85 21.25 10.54
N MET A 184 -2.59 21.46 9.45
CA MET A 184 -3.24 20.37 8.73
C MET A 184 -2.22 19.38 8.13
N CYS A 185 -1.11 19.91 7.59
CA CYS A 185 -0.01 19.09 7.10
C CYS A 185 0.64 18.24 8.20
N VAL A 186 0.89 18.83 9.37
CA VAL A 186 1.44 18.12 10.52
C VAL A 186 0.46 17.04 10.99
N LEU A 187 -0.84 17.35 11.09
CA LEU A 187 -1.86 16.37 11.44
C LEU A 187 -1.91 15.22 10.43
N LEU A 188 -1.77 15.52 9.14
CA LEU A 188 -1.72 14.51 8.10
C LEU A 188 -0.49 13.59 8.26
N ALA A 189 0.68 14.17 8.49
CA ALA A 189 1.90 13.41 8.75
C ALA A 189 1.78 12.53 10.00
N ILE A 190 1.14 13.05 11.06
CA ILE A 190 0.83 12.28 12.28
C ILE A 190 -0.13 11.13 11.96
N VAL A 191 -1.21 11.36 11.20
CA VAL A 191 -2.16 10.30 10.84
C VAL A 191 -1.47 9.21 10.02
N ILE A 192 -0.66 9.58 9.01
CA ILE A 192 0.11 8.61 8.22
C ILE A 192 1.08 7.85 9.13
N GLY A 193 1.80 8.53 10.01
CA GLY A 193 2.70 7.92 10.98
C GLY A 193 1.97 6.94 11.91
N CYS A 194 0.82 7.33 12.46
CA CYS A 194 -0.02 6.48 13.30
C CYS A 194 -0.54 5.25 12.55
N ILE A 195 -0.93 5.38 11.27
CA ILE A 195 -1.38 4.24 10.46
C ILE A 195 -0.24 3.26 10.23
N ILE A 196 0.96 3.77 9.90
CA ILE A 196 2.15 2.94 9.76
C ILE A 196 2.45 2.21 11.09
N LEU A 197 2.45 2.93 12.22
CA LEU A 197 2.63 2.36 13.56
C LEU A 197 1.57 1.30 13.91
N PHE A 198 0.31 1.58 13.60
CA PHE A 198 -0.78 0.67 13.88
C PHE A 198 -0.73 -0.58 12.99
N GLY A 199 -0.28 -0.45 11.74
CA GLY A 199 0.07 -1.58 10.89
C GLY A 199 1.14 -2.48 11.52
N PHE A 200 2.16 -1.90 12.18
CA PHE A 200 3.14 -2.66 12.97
C PHE A 200 2.52 -3.39 14.15
N GLN A 201 1.59 -2.74 14.88
CA GLN A 201 0.98 -3.29 16.09
C GLN A 201 -0.07 -4.37 15.82
N LEU A 202 -0.85 -4.25 14.73
CA LEU A 202 -1.87 -5.25 14.36
C LEU A 202 -1.29 -6.55 13.80
N GLY A 203 0.04 -6.69 13.80
CA GLY A 203 0.70 -7.87 13.30
C GLY A 203 0.64 -8.05 11.79
N GLN A 204 0.33 -6.98 11.04
CA GLN A 204 0.61 -6.98 9.62
C GLN A 204 2.11 -7.13 9.36
N PHE A 205 2.98 -6.61 10.23
CA PHE A 205 4.43 -6.77 10.07
C PHE A 205 5.07 -7.73 11.10
N ILE A 206 4.48 -7.92 12.29
CA ILE A 206 4.98 -8.84 13.35
C ILE A 206 3.83 -9.71 13.91
N SER A 207 3.78 -10.99 13.58
CA SER A 207 2.81 -11.92 14.17
C SER A 207 3.30 -12.48 15.51
N GLY A 208 2.94 -11.84 16.62
CA GLY A 208 3.25 -12.35 17.97
C GLY A 208 4.73 -12.37 18.34
N GLU A 209 5.07 -13.00 19.48
CA GLU A 209 6.43 -12.94 20.03
C GLU A 209 7.45 -13.81 19.27
N ASN A 210 7.01 -14.86 18.55
CA ASN A 210 7.90 -15.88 17.97
C ASN A 210 7.57 -16.31 16.53
N VAL A 211 6.71 -15.60 15.78
CA VAL A 211 6.43 -15.95 14.37
C VAL A 211 6.77 -14.77 13.49
N VAL A 212 7.68 -15.01 12.54
CA VAL A 212 8.05 -14.03 11.53
C VAL A 212 6.97 -14.00 10.45
N SER A 213 6.17 -12.93 10.46
CA SER A 213 5.28 -12.65 9.33
C SER A 213 6.08 -12.18 8.11
N ASN A 214 5.48 -12.18 6.92
CA ASN A 214 6.09 -11.63 5.69
C ASN A 214 6.15 -10.09 5.70
N GLY A 215 6.57 -9.50 6.83
CA GLY A 215 6.55 -8.06 7.09
C GLY A 215 7.48 -7.27 6.18
N ILE A 216 8.53 -7.91 5.63
CA ILE A 216 9.38 -7.31 4.60
C ILE A 216 8.54 -6.97 3.37
N ALA A 217 7.80 -7.96 2.83
CA ALA A 217 7.01 -7.77 1.62
C ALA A 217 5.88 -6.74 1.83
N HIS A 218 5.26 -6.73 3.01
CA HIS A 218 4.23 -5.75 3.31
C HIS A 218 4.84 -4.34 3.39
N PHE A 219 5.99 -4.19 4.05
CA PHE A 219 6.61 -2.89 4.25
C PHE A 219 7.12 -2.31 2.93
N SER A 220 7.87 -3.10 2.15
CA SER A 220 8.33 -2.70 0.83
C SER A 220 7.15 -2.38 -0.08
N GLY A 221 6.09 -3.19 -0.07
CA GLY A 221 4.86 -2.92 -0.83
C GLY A 221 4.21 -1.58 -0.45
N PHE A 222 4.03 -1.33 0.85
CA PHE A 222 3.44 -0.08 1.34
C PHE A 222 4.27 1.16 0.93
N ILE A 223 5.60 1.10 1.12
CA ILE A 223 6.51 2.19 0.74
C ILE A 223 6.50 2.42 -0.77
N VAL A 224 6.48 1.37 -1.60
CA VAL A 224 6.35 1.51 -3.05
C VAL A 224 5.03 2.19 -3.42
N GLY A 225 3.93 1.85 -2.77
CA GLY A 225 2.64 2.51 -3.00
C GLY A 225 2.70 4.01 -2.74
N LEU A 226 3.34 4.41 -1.63
CA LEU A 226 3.57 5.82 -1.33
C LEU A 226 4.47 6.49 -2.39
N LEU A 227 5.61 5.86 -2.72
CA LEU A 227 6.58 6.42 -3.68
C LEU A 227 6.00 6.59 -5.08
N VAL A 228 5.20 5.63 -5.56
CA VAL A 228 4.55 5.72 -6.88
C VAL A 228 3.61 6.92 -6.93
N LEU A 229 2.84 7.17 -5.87
CA LEU A 229 1.96 8.34 -5.78
C LEU A 229 2.75 9.65 -5.78
N PHE A 230 3.81 9.72 -4.98
CA PHE A 230 4.70 10.87 -4.94
C PHE A 230 5.31 11.18 -6.30
N LEU A 231 5.81 10.16 -6.99
CA LEU A 231 6.39 10.31 -8.32
C LEU A 231 5.31 10.70 -9.35
N TYR A 232 4.11 10.13 -9.27
CA TYR A 232 3.00 10.52 -10.12
C TYR A 232 2.66 12.00 -9.95
N ASP A 233 2.54 12.48 -8.70
CA ASP A 233 2.21 13.86 -8.40
C ASP A 233 3.34 14.83 -8.84
N ILE A 234 4.61 14.46 -8.66
CA ILE A 234 5.77 15.25 -9.15
C ILE A 234 5.76 15.42 -10.67
N LEU A 235 5.35 14.38 -11.40
CA LEU A 235 5.36 14.37 -12.86
C LEU A 235 4.19 15.14 -13.48
N GLN A 236 3.17 15.50 -12.69
CA GLN A 236 2.04 16.31 -13.16
C GLN A 236 2.37 17.80 -12.97
N GLU A 237 2.12 18.63 -13.99
CA GLU A 237 2.57 20.03 -14.04
C GLU A 237 1.92 20.95 -12.98
N ASP A 238 0.84 20.50 -12.31
CA ASP A 238 0.10 21.22 -11.26
C ASP A 238 0.65 20.94 -9.84
N ARG A 239 1.91 21.29 -9.60
CA ARG A 239 2.62 20.96 -8.33
C ARG A 239 1.95 21.53 -7.08
N ILE A 240 1.92 20.73 -6.02
CA ILE A 240 1.64 21.16 -4.65
C ILE A 240 2.90 20.89 -3.80
N ILE A 241 3.92 21.74 -3.98
CA ILE A 241 5.27 21.55 -3.43
C ILE A 241 5.27 21.24 -1.93
N ASN A 242 4.39 21.87 -1.16
CA ASN A 242 4.38 21.69 0.29
C ASN A 242 3.70 20.39 0.74
N PHE A 243 2.84 19.79 -0.10
CA PHE A 243 2.29 18.45 0.16
C PHE A 243 3.37 17.39 -0.04
N ASP A 244 4.18 17.56 -1.10
CA ASP A 244 5.31 16.67 -1.43
C ASP A 244 6.32 16.58 -0.30
N VAL A 245 6.68 17.71 0.33
CA VAL A 245 7.61 17.73 1.47
C VAL A 245 7.04 16.97 2.67
N MET A 246 5.76 17.16 2.99
CA MET A 246 5.11 16.49 4.12
C MET A 246 4.94 15.00 3.86
N PHE A 247 4.67 14.64 2.62
CA PHE A 247 4.63 13.27 2.18
C PHE A 247 6.01 12.60 2.30
N ALA A 248 7.07 13.29 1.88
CA ALA A 248 8.45 12.84 2.06
C ALA A 248 8.81 12.65 3.54
N ILE A 249 8.44 13.60 4.41
CA ILE A 249 8.61 13.45 5.86
C ILE A 249 7.87 12.22 6.39
N SER A 250 6.65 11.97 5.91
CA SER A 250 5.87 10.81 6.31
C SER A 250 6.52 9.48 5.88
N ILE A 251 7.10 9.43 4.68
CA ILE A 251 7.92 8.29 4.22
C ILE A 251 9.15 8.12 5.12
N LEU A 252 9.88 9.19 5.42
CA LEU A 252 11.07 9.14 6.28
C LEU A 252 10.72 8.66 7.71
N MET A 253 9.60 9.11 8.27
CA MET A 253 9.09 8.61 9.54
C MET A 253 8.73 7.13 9.45
N GLY A 254 8.10 6.69 8.36
CA GLY A 254 7.81 5.27 8.11
C GLY A 254 9.09 4.41 8.09
N LEU A 255 10.12 4.87 7.37
CA LEU A 255 11.43 4.23 7.33
C LEU A 255 12.11 4.19 8.70
N TYR A 256 12.05 5.29 9.45
CA TYR A 256 12.58 5.35 10.82
C TYR A 256 11.89 4.32 11.74
N MET A 257 10.56 4.20 11.65
CA MET A 257 9.78 3.26 12.44
C MET A 257 9.96 1.79 12.01
N TYR A 258 10.49 1.54 10.81
CA TYR A 258 10.87 0.21 10.36
C TYR A 258 12.17 -0.29 10.99
N ILE A 259 13.04 0.60 11.48
CA ILE A 259 14.30 0.21 12.13
C ILE A 259 14.06 -0.68 13.35
N PRO A 260 13.18 -0.34 14.31
CA PRO A 260 12.83 -1.22 15.42
C PRO A 260 12.29 -2.59 14.99
N TYR A 261 11.52 -2.64 13.90
CA TYR A 261 11.01 -3.90 13.34
C TYR A 261 12.17 -4.77 12.86
N LEU A 262 13.08 -4.22 12.05
CA LEU A 262 14.25 -4.94 11.56
C LEU A 262 15.12 -5.44 12.71
N GLN A 263 15.33 -4.61 13.75
CA GLN A 263 16.06 -5.01 14.94
C GLN A 263 15.42 -6.22 15.63
N LYS A 264 14.10 -6.18 15.89
CA LYS A 264 13.37 -7.29 16.49
C LYS A 264 13.41 -8.54 15.62
N LEU A 265 13.24 -8.39 14.30
CA LEU A 265 13.31 -9.49 13.36
C LEU A 265 14.68 -10.17 13.40
N ILE A 266 15.76 -9.41 13.35
CA ILE A 266 17.14 -9.92 13.47
C ILE A 266 17.32 -10.67 14.79
N THR A 267 16.81 -10.13 15.90
CA THR A 267 16.87 -10.82 17.20
C THR A 267 16.14 -12.16 17.16
N VAL A 268 14.91 -12.22 16.64
CA VAL A 268 14.13 -13.47 16.54
C VAL A 268 14.85 -14.50 15.65
N VAL A 269 15.40 -14.07 14.52
CA VAL A 269 16.16 -14.94 13.61
C VAL A 269 17.38 -15.54 14.31
N ASN A 270 18.14 -14.72 15.03
CA ASN A 270 19.36 -15.15 15.72
C ASN A 270 19.08 -16.08 16.91
N LEU A 271 17.88 -15.98 17.51
CA LEU A 271 17.43 -16.88 18.57
C LEU A 271 16.85 -18.20 18.05
N GLY A 272 16.84 -18.43 16.72
CA GLY A 272 16.33 -19.65 16.12
C GLY A 272 14.80 -19.70 16.02
N GLY A 273 14.12 -18.54 16.06
CA GLY A 273 12.67 -18.45 15.92
C GLY A 273 12.13 -18.60 14.48
N ILE A 274 12.93 -19.17 13.56
CA ILE A 274 12.59 -19.44 12.16
C ILE A 274 13.21 -20.77 11.75
#